data_AF-A0A803KSU7-F1
#
_entry.id   AF-A0A803KSU7-F1
#
_cell.length_a   1.000
_cell.length_b   1.000
_cell.length_c   1.000
_cell.angle_alpha   90.00
_cell.angle_beta   90.00
_cell.angle_gamma   90.00
#
_symmetry.space_group_name_H-M   'P 1'
#
loop_
_entity.id
_entity.type
_entity.pdbx_description
1 polymer ?
#
loop_
_entity_poly.entity_id
_entity_poly.type
_entity_poly.pdbx_seq_one_letter_code
_entity_poly.pdbx_strand_id
1 'polypeptide(L)'
;MRETNFTNTVIWFQQLQKYSFALKILSFVLLCNDEDKSVFSSVAMSLNLNLGACYVKERNFDKVGQLCSAVLCYDTSNVKAYFRRAVEALEQNKPDLAFMDLSQAIKIDSNNKEFQQKTQ
;
A
#
# COMPACT_ATOMS: atom_id res chain seq x y z
N MET A 1 -4.25 -27.70 -9.90
CA MET A 1 -3.46 -26.68 -9.18
C MET A 1 -2.78 -25.62 -10.07
N ARG A 2 -2.80 -25.72 -11.41
CA ARG A 2 -2.25 -24.66 -12.32
C ARG A 2 -3.27 -23.59 -12.73
N GLU A 3 -4.55 -23.93 -12.79
CA GLU A 3 -5.61 -23.01 -13.25
C GLU A 3 -5.93 -21.90 -12.24
N THR A 4 -5.89 -22.18 -10.94
CA THR A 4 -6.08 -21.18 -9.87
C THR A 4 -4.98 -20.13 -9.84
N ASN A 5 -3.73 -20.47 -10.20
CA ASN A 5 -2.65 -19.50 -10.27
C ASN A 5 -2.76 -18.59 -11.51
N PHE A 6 -3.24 -19.13 -12.63
CA PHE A 6 -3.42 -18.34 -13.86
C PHE A 6 -4.57 -17.34 -13.73
N THR A 7 -5.74 -17.78 -13.25
CA THR A 7 -6.90 -16.89 -13.07
C THR A 7 -6.62 -15.81 -12.04
N ASN A 8 -5.98 -16.15 -10.91
CA ASN A 8 -5.60 -15.16 -9.91
C ASN A 8 -4.62 -14.13 -10.46
N THR A 9 -3.60 -14.55 -11.22
CA THR A 9 -2.63 -13.63 -11.83
C THR A 9 -3.30 -12.64 -12.79
N VAL A 10 -4.23 -13.12 -13.63
CA VAL A 10 -5.00 -12.27 -14.55
C VAL A 10 -5.87 -11.27 -13.78
N ILE A 11 -6.49 -11.70 -12.68
CA ILE A 11 -7.32 -10.81 -11.85
C ILE A 11 -6.46 -9.69 -11.24
N TRP A 12 -5.29 -9.99 -10.66
CA TRP A 12 -4.42 -8.96 -10.06
C TRP A 12 -3.92 -7.95 -11.09
N PHE A 13 -3.54 -8.42 -12.28
CA PHE A 13 -3.12 -7.54 -13.36
C PHE A 13 -4.24 -6.60 -13.81
N GLN A 14 -5.48 -7.12 -13.92
CA GLN A 14 -6.64 -6.28 -14.23
C GLN A 14 -6.92 -5.26 -13.12
N GLN A 15 -6.78 -5.63 -11.85
CA GLN A 15 -6.96 -4.68 -10.74
C GLN A 15 -5.89 -3.59 -10.73
N LEU A 16 -4.63 -3.95 -11.00
CA LEU A 16 -3.53 -3.00 -11.11
C LEU A 16 -3.78 -1.96 -12.22
N GLN A 17 -4.24 -2.41 -13.39
CA GLN A 17 -4.62 -1.51 -14.50
C GLN A 17 -5.76 -0.57 -14.10
N LYS A 18 -6.79 -1.09 -13.41
CA LYS A 18 -7.93 -0.28 -12.93
C LYS A 18 -7.49 0.77 -11.91
N TYR A 19 -6.71 0.39 -10.91
CA TYR A 19 -6.28 1.31 -9.85
C TYR A 19 -5.32 2.40 -10.36
N SER A 20 -4.38 2.03 -11.23
CA SER A 20 -3.47 2.99 -11.86
C SER A 20 -4.22 4.00 -12.74
N PHE A 21 -5.20 3.54 -13.52
CA PHE A 21 -6.04 4.42 -14.33
C PHE A 21 -6.90 5.36 -13.48
N ALA A 22 -7.51 4.85 -12.40
CA ALA A 22 -8.29 5.66 -11.47
C ALA A 22 -7.44 6.78 -10.82
N LEU A 23 -6.23 6.46 -10.35
CA LEU A 23 -5.31 7.46 -9.81
C LEU A 23 -4.93 8.54 -10.83
N LYS A 24 -4.74 8.14 -12.10
CA LYS A 24 -4.45 9.08 -13.18
C LYS A 24 -5.64 10.01 -13.45
N ILE A 25 -6.87 9.52 -13.44
CA ILE A 25 -8.06 10.39 -13.58
C ILE A 25 -8.09 11.38 -12.42
N LEU A 26 -7.88 10.89 -11.20
CA LEU A 26 -7.92 11.71 -10.00
C LEU A 26 -6.88 12.85 -10.05
N SER A 27 -5.69 12.64 -10.61
CA SER A 27 -4.69 13.71 -10.73
C SER A 27 -5.11 14.89 -11.60
N PHE A 28 -6.14 14.74 -12.45
CA PHE A 28 -6.69 15.81 -13.29
C PHE A 28 -7.94 16.47 -12.69
N VAL A 29 -8.45 15.99 -11.56
CA VAL A 29 -9.62 16.58 -10.90
C VAL A 29 -9.21 17.86 -10.18
N LEU A 30 -9.90 18.95 -10.47
CA LEU A 30 -9.78 20.21 -9.73
C LEU A 30 -10.73 20.17 -8.53
N LEU A 31 -10.21 20.42 -7.33
CA LEU A 31 -10.97 20.38 -6.09
C LEU A 31 -11.26 21.81 -5.63
N CYS A 32 -12.54 22.18 -5.60
CA CYS A 32 -12.96 23.57 -5.37
C CYS A 32 -13.33 23.87 -3.91
N ASN A 33 -13.64 22.85 -3.10
CA ASN A 33 -14.00 23.00 -1.67
C ASN A 33 -13.26 21.95 -0.79
N ASP A 34 -13.33 22.10 0.53
CA ASP A 34 -12.58 21.26 1.47
C ASP A 34 -13.22 19.87 1.69
N GLU A 35 -14.54 19.74 1.55
CA GLU A 35 -15.23 18.45 1.63
C GLU A 35 -14.81 17.51 0.48
N ASP A 36 -14.79 18.03 -0.75
CA ASP A 36 -14.33 17.32 -1.93
C ASP A 36 -12.85 16.93 -1.79
N LYS A 37 -12.01 17.79 -1.20
CA LYS A 37 -10.61 17.44 -0.90
C LYS A 37 -10.49 16.27 0.08
N SER A 38 -11.32 16.26 1.12
CA SER A 38 -11.33 15.18 2.11
C SER A 38 -11.76 13.85 1.48
N VAL A 39 -12.87 13.85 0.73
CA VAL A 39 -13.38 12.66 0.03
C VAL A 39 -12.35 12.18 -1.00
N PHE A 40 -11.78 13.08 -1.78
CA PHE A 40 -10.77 12.77 -2.78
C PHE A 40 -9.52 12.13 -2.14
N SER A 41 -9.03 12.70 -1.04
CA SER A 41 -7.87 12.17 -0.33
C SER A 41 -8.13 10.76 0.20
N SER A 42 -9.33 10.51 0.73
CA SER A 42 -9.76 9.18 1.17
C SER A 42 -9.78 8.14 0.04
N VAL A 43 -10.33 8.51 -1.12
CA VAL A 43 -10.34 7.64 -2.31
C VAL A 43 -8.92 7.40 -2.83
N ALA A 44 -8.10 8.45 -2.92
CA ALA A 44 -6.72 8.36 -3.37
C ALA A 44 -5.88 7.46 -2.43
N MET A 45 -6.03 7.59 -1.11
CA MET A 45 -5.37 6.71 -0.13
C MET A 45 -5.78 5.25 -0.35
N SER A 46 -7.07 4.97 -0.50
CA SER A 46 -7.58 3.61 -0.73
C SER A 46 -7.03 3.01 -2.02
N LEU A 47 -6.95 3.79 -3.10
CA LEU A 47 -6.34 3.36 -4.36
C LEU A 47 -4.83 3.12 -4.23
N ASN A 48 -4.08 4.01 -3.58
CA ASN A 48 -2.66 3.84 -3.35
C ASN A 48 -2.36 2.60 -2.50
N LEU A 49 -3.17 2.33 -1.47
CA LEU A 49 -3.09 1.09 -0.71
C LEU A 49 -3.32 -0.11 -1.62
N ASN A 50 -4.45 -0.19 -2.32
CA ASN A 50 -4.77 -1.35 -3.14
C ASN A 50 -3.73 -1.60 -4.23
N LEU A 51 -3.26 -0.54 -4.89
CA LEU A 51 -2.21 -0.60 -5.89
C LEU A 51 -0.87 -1.06 -5.29
N GLY A 52 -0.51 -0.57 -4.09
CA GLY A 52 0.66 -1.04 -3.36
C GLY A 52 0.59 -2.54 -3.05
N ALA A 53 -0.59 -3.06 -2.72
CA ALA A 53 -0.80 -4.50 -2.53
C ALA A 53 -0.52 -5.30 -3.81
N CYS A 54 -0.99 -4.80 -4.97
CA CYS A 54 -0.73 -5.42 -6.27
C CYS A 54 0.76 -5.43 -6.58
N TYR A 55 1.47 -4.32 -6.36
CA TYR A 55 2.92 -4.25 -6.63
C TYR A 55 3.76 -5.12 -5.67
N VAL A 56 3.33 -5.34 -4.43
CA VAL A 56 3.95 -6.37 -3.56
C VAL A 56 3.86 -7.76 -4.21
N LYS A 57 2.72 -8.10 -4.83
CA LYS A 57 2.55 -9.38 -5.53
C LYS A 57 3.39 -9.47 -6.81
N GLU A 58 3.53 -8.38 -7.54
CA GLU A 58 4.41 -8.29 -8.71
C GLU A 58 5.91 -8.14 -8.36
N ARG A 59 6.24 -8.05 -7.07
CA ARG A 59 7.61 -7.79 -6.57
C ARG A 59 8.24 -6.50 -7.10
N ASN A 60 7.43 -5.50 -7.45
CA ASN A 60 7.91 -4.17 -7.84
C ASN A 60 8.01 -3.28 -6.60
N PHE A 61 9.08 -3.47 -5.83
CA PHE A 61 9.23 -2.85 -4.51
C PHE A 61 9.43 -1.32 -4.57
N ASP A 62 10.06 -0.79 -5.62
CA ASP A 62 10.22 0.67 -5.79
C ASP A 62 8.87 1.41 -5.77
N LYS A 63 7.85 0.81 -6.42
CA LYS A 63 6.49 1.37 -6.43
C LYS A 63 5.78 1.21 -5.09
N VAL A 64 6.02 0.11 -4.37
CA VAL A 64 5.43 -0.12 -3.04
C VAL A 64 5.84 0.98 -2.06
N GLY A 65 7.13 1.30 -1.99
CA GLY A 65 7.65 2.34 -1.11
C GLY A 65 7.04 3.71 -1.37
N GLN A 66 6.92 4.09 -2.65
CA GLN A 66 6.30 5.36 -3.08
C GLN A 66 4.83 5.44 -2.68
N LEU A 67 4.04 4.41 -3.01
CA LEU A 67 2.60 4.39 -2.77
C LEU A 67 2.28 4.37 -1.27
N CYS A 68 2.99 3.55 -0.49
CA CYS A 68 2.78 3.49 0.95
C CYS A 68 3.21 4.79 1.65
N SER A 69 4.30 5.42 1.20
CA SER A 69 4.71 6.72 1.75
C SER A 69 3.71 7.81 1.42
N ALA A 70 3.12 7.81 0.21
CA ALA A 70 2.05 8.75 -0.13
C ALA A 70 0.84 8.58 0.80
N VAL A 71 0.42 7.36 1.12
CA VAL A 71 -0.66 7.10 2.09
C VAL A 71 -0.30 7.65 3.46
N LEU A 72 0.91 7.40 3.94
CA LEU A 72 1.37 7.83 5.27
C LEU A 72 1.52 9.35 5.40
N CYS A 73 1.68 10.09 4.31
CA CYS A 73 1.62 11.56 4.32
C CYS A 73 0.22 12.09 4.67
N TYR A 74 -0.84 11.32 4.39
CA TYR A 74 -2.23 11.70 4.68
C TYR A 74 -2.77 11.03 5.94
N ASP A 75 -2.42 9.77 6.17
CA ASP A 75 -2.84 8.98 7.32
C ASP A 75 -1.63 8.30 7.96
N THR A 76 -1.07 8.96 8.98
CA THR A 76 0.07 8.45 9.77
C THR A 76 -0.32 7.29 10.70
N SER A 77 -1.59 6.91 10.75
CA SER A 77 -2.08 5.76 11.52
C SER A 77 -2.31 4.53 10.64
N ASN A 78 -1.95 4.59 9.35
CA ASN A 78 -2.27 3.52 8.42
C ASN A 78 -1.36 2.29 8.58
N VAL A 79 -1.86 1.32 9.34
CA VAL A 79 -1.17 0.05 9.64
C VAL A 79 -0.79 -0.72 8.35
N LYS A 80 -1.66 -0.73 7.34
CA LYS A 80 -1.42 -1.46 6.08
C LYS A 80 -0.28 -0.85 5.27
N ALA A 81 -0.16 0.48 5.28
CA ALA A 81 0.92 1.18 4.60
C ALA A 81 2.27 0.89 5.26
N TYR A 82 2.35 0.98 6.59
CA TYR A 82 3.56 0.62 7.33
C TYR A 82 4.00 -0.81 7.06
N PHE A 83 3.07 -1.77 7.15
CA PHE A 83 3.42 -3.17 6.91
C PHE A 83 3.98 -3.43 5.51
N ARG A 84 3.36 -2.87 4.48
CA ARG A 84 3.78 -3.08 3.09
C ARG A 84 5.10 -2.38 2.78
N ARG A 85 5.35 -1.21 3.36
CA ARG A 85 6.65 -0.54 3.27
C ARG A 85 7.74 -1.29 4.02
N ALA A 86 7.42 -1.91 5.16
CA ALA A 86 8.36 -2.81 5.82
C ALA A 86 8.73 -4.03 4.95
N VAL A 87 7.75 -4.63 4.27
CA VAL A 87 8.01 -5.72 3.31
C VAL A 87 8.94 -5.27 2.18
N GLU A 88 8.72 -4.07 1.63
CA GLU A 88 9.60 -3.45 0.63
C GLU A 88 11.03 -3.25 1.15
N ALA A 89 11.18 -2.72 2.36
CA ALA A 89 12.47 -2.50 2.98
C ALA A 89 13.22 -3.81 3.23
N LEU A 90 12.54 -4.89 3.65
CA LEU A 90 13.15 -6.22 3.79
C LEU A 90 13.68 -6.75 2.47
N GLU A 91 12.90 -6.64 1.39
CA GLU A 91 13.29 -7.12 0.06
C GLU A 91 14.45 -6.31 -0.54
N GLN A 92 14.62 -5.06 -0.11
CA GLN A 92 15.78 -4.22 -0.45
C GLN A 92 16.98 -4.40 0.49
N ASN A 93 16.97 -5.39 1.38
CA ASN A 93 18.00 -5.62 2.40
C ASN A 93 18.22 -4.41 3.32
N LYS A 94 17.14 -3.72 3.71
CA LYS A 94 17.12 -2.59 4.66
C LYS A 94 16.32 -2.96 5.93
N PRO A 95 16.80 -3.93 6.74
CA PRO A 95 16.05 -4.45 7.88
C PRO A 95 15.77 -3.40 8.96
N ASP A 96 16.66 -2.43 9.16
CA ASP A 96 16.46 -1.37 10.16
C ASP A 96 15.22 -0.52 9.85
N LEU A 97 15.03 -0.16 8.58
CA LEU A 97 13.85 0.59 8.14
C LEU A 97 12.58 -0.25 8.27
N ALA A 98 12.66 -1.55 7.93
CA ALA A 98 11.54 -2.46 8.11
C ALA A 98 11.12 -2.59 9.58
N PHE A 99 12.09 -2.68 10.48
CA PHE A 99 11.84 -2.74 11.92
C PHE A 99 11.15 -1.48 12.43
N MET A 100 11.58 -0.30 11.98
CA MET A 100 10.93 0.98 12.34
C MET A 100 9.46 1.01 11.91
N ASP A 101 9.17 0.61 10.66
CA ASP A 101 7.81 0.58 10.14
C ASP A 101 6.93 -0.46 10.84
N LEU A 102 7.46 -1.67 11.12
CA LEU A 102 6.72 -2.70 11.86
C LEU A 102 6.48 -2.28 13.32
N SER A 103 7.46 -1.63 13.95
CA SER A 103 7.30 -1.09 15.31
C SER A 103 6.17 -0.07 15.36
N GLN A 104 6.06 0.79 14.34
CA GLN A 104 4.97 1.76 14.27
C GLN A 104 3.62 1.08 14.01
N ALA A 105 3.58 0.08 13.12
CA ALA A 105 2.38 -0.73 12.89
C ALA A 105 1.89 -1.43 14.17
N ILE A 106 2.79 -2.02 14.95
CA ILE A 106 2.48 -2.69 16.23
C ILE A 106 1.98 -1.71 17.30
N LYS A 107 2.54 -0.49 17.35
CA LYS A 107 2.06 0.54 18.28
C LYS A 107 0.60 0.93 17.99
N ILE A 108 0.20 0.91 16.73
CA ILE A 108 -1.17 1.29 16.31
C ILE A 108 -2.13 0.09 16.44
N ASP A 109 -1.73 -1.08 15.96
CA ASP A 109 -2.49 -2.33 16.05
C ASP A 109 -1.64 -3.43 16.69
N SER A 110 -1.69 -3.49 18.02
CA SER A 110 -0.90 -4.41 18.83
C SER A 110 -1.37 -5.87 18.74
N ASN A 111 -2.54 -6.13 18.17
CA ASN A 111 -3.14 -7.47 18.13
C ASN A 111 -2.83 -8.24 16.84
N ASN A 112 -2.20 -7.60 15.87
CA ASN A 112 -1.89 -8.23 14.60
C ASN A 112 -0.64 -9.13 14.70
N LYS A 113 -0.89 -10.44 14.75
CA LYS A 113 0.14 -11.50 14.87
C LYS A 113 1.14 -11.52 13.71
N GLU A 114 0.76 -11.05 12.52
CA GLU A 114 1.64 -11.03 11.35
C GLU A 114 2.80 -10.06 11.53
N PHE A 115 2.59 -8.94 12.23
CA PHE A 115 3.65 -7.95 12.48
C PHE A 115 4.65 -8.45 13.52
N GLN A 116 4.15 -9.15 14.55
CA GLN A 116 4.97 -9.72 15.62
C GLN A 116 5.89 -10.82 15.11
N GLN A 117 5.44 -11.64 14.16
CA GLN A 117 6.27 -12.69 13.55
C GLN A 117 7.39 -12.12 12.66
N LYS A 118 7.17 -10.98 12.00
CA LYS A 118 8.17 -10.34 11.12
C LYS A 118 9.17 -9.43 11.85
N THR A 119 8.98 -9.20 13.16
CA THR A 119 9.88 -8.40 14.00
C THR A 119 10.86 -9.23 14.84
N GLN A 120 10.74 -10.57 14.81
CA GLN A 120 11.65 -11.53 15.45
C GLN A 120 12.69 -12.04 14.45
#